data_AF-F3C7T1-F1
#
_entry.id   AF-F3C7T1-F1
#
_cell.length_a   1.000
_cell.length_b   1.000
_cell.length_c   1.000
_cell.angle_alpha   90.00
_cell.angle_beta   90.00
_cell.angle_gamma   90.00
#
_symmetry.space_group_name_H-M   'P 1'
#
loop_
_entity.id
_entity.type
_entity.pdbx_description
1 polymer ?
#
loop_
_entity_poly.entity_id
_entity_poly.type
_entity_poly.pdbx_seq_one_letter_code
_entity_poly.pdbx_strand_id
1 'polypeptide(L)'
;MPICSIHPLPYSADPIAFFARIREAPGAVLLDSGRPAAERGRYDLLSAWPLQELTVADDENGAAYLQRLRDSLKALGTAQLPDGCELPFAGGLIGF
;
A
#
# COMPACT_ATOMS: atom_id res chain seq x y z
N MET A 1 -2.58 -14.08 12.66
CA MET A 1 -3.42 -13.23 11.78
C MET A 1 -2.95 -11.80 11.98
N PRO A 2 -2.56 -11.07 10.92
CA PRO A 2 -2.20 -9.66 11.08
C PRO A 2 -3.45 -8.86 11.46
N ILE A 3 -3.36 -8.09 12.55
CA ILE A 3 -4.43 -7.24 13.04
C ILE A 3 -4.30 -5.88 12.36
N CYS A 4 -5.38 -5.36 11.78
CA CYS A 4 -5.45 -3.99 11.28
C CYS A 4 -5.97 -3.06 12.38
N SER A 5 -5.14 -2.13 12.85
CA SER A 5 -5.54 -1.08 13.80
C SER A 5 -5.79 0.23 13.07
N ILE A 6 -6.88 0.93 13.42
CA ILE A 6 -7.27 2.19 12.80
C ILE A 6 -7.12 3.32 13.79
N HIS A 7 -6.38 4.37 13.39
CA HIS A 7 -6.18 5.56 14.18
C HIS A 7 -6.51 6.79 13.33
N PRO A 8 -7.50 7.61 13.72
CA PRO A 8 -7.80 8.84 12.98
C PRO A 8 -6.68 9.87 13.18
N LEU A 9 -6.34 10.57 12.09
CA LEU A 9 -5.43 11.71 12.08
C LEU A 9 -6.20 12.98 11.72
N PRO A 10 -5.68 14.18 12.06
CA PRO A 10 -6.24 15.44 11.55
C PRO A 10 -6.34 15.41 10.02
N TYR A 11 -7.47 15.86 9.47
CA TYR A 11 -7.68 15.81 8.03
C TYR A 11 -6.76 16.80 7.28
N SER A 12 -6.14 16.33 6.21
CA SER A 12 -5.47 17.16 5.20
C SER A 12 -5.99 16.76 3.82
N ALA A 13 -6.36 17.74 3.01
CA ALA A 13 -6.71 17.50 1.61
C ALA A 13 -5.46 17.32 0.73
N ASP A 14 -4.30 17.79 1.19
CA ASP A 14 -3.01 17.57 0.53
C ASP A 14 -2.35 16.30 1.09
N PRO A 15 -2.19 15.22 0.28
CA PRO A 15 -1.53 14.00 0.72
C PRO A 15 -0.03 14.20 0.99
N ILE A 16 0.60 15.22 0.38
CA ILE A 16 2.03 15.52 0.58
C ILE A 16 2.31 15.92 2.02
N ALA A 17 1.36 16.57 2.70
CA ALA A 17 1.49 16.96 4.11
C ALA A 17 1.86 15.77 5.02
N PHE A 18 1.33 14.58 4.74
CA PHE A 18 1.68 13.35 5.43
C PHE A 18 2.86 12.63 4.79
N PHE A 19 2.90 12.53 3.46
CA PHE A 19 3.97 11.80 2.78
C PHE A 19 5.35 12.40 3.05
N ALA A 20 5.46 13.72 3.19
CA ALA A 20 6.71 14.39 3.51
C ALA A 20 7.37 13.87 4.81
N ARG A 21 6.59 13.30 5.74
CA ARG A 21 7.10 12.71 7.00
C ARG A 21 7.77 11.35 6.82
N ILE A 22 7.43 10.64 5.75
CA ILE A 22 7.90 9.26 5.49
C ILE A 22 8.61 9.11 4.15
N ARG A 23 8.73 10.17 3.34
CA ARG A 23 9.29 10.10 1.98
C ARG A 23 10.73 9.55 1.91
N GLU A 24 11.48 9.67 2.99
CA GLU A 24 12.88 9.19 3.10
C GLU A 24 12.95 7.79 3.75
N ALA A 25 11.81 7.23 4.16
CA ALA A 25 11.76 5.90 4.74
C ALA A 25 11.96 4.83 3.65
N PRO A 26 12.51 3.65 4.00
CA PRO A 26 12.64 2.54 3.08
C PRO A 26 11.30 2.15 2.46
N GLY A 27 11.30 1.90 1.14
CA GLY A 27 10.11 1.51 0.40
C GLY A 27 8.95 2.51 0.43
N ALA A 28 9.21 3.81 0.65
CA ALA A 28 8.17 4.82 0.66
C ALA A 28 7.43 4.90 -0.69
N VAL A 29 6.10 4.75 -0.65
CA VAL A 29 5.22 4.83 -1.82
C VAL A 29 4.06 5.78 -1.53
N LEU A 30 3.75 6.62 -2.51
CA LEU A 30 2.53 7.45 -2.56
C LEU A 30 1.76 7.09 -3.83
N LEU A 31 0.50 6.66 -3.66
CA LEU A 31 -0.48 6.59 -4.74
C LEU A 31 -1.44 7.76 -4.56
N ASP A 32 -1.24 8.82 -5.36
CA ASP A 32 -2.07 10.01 -5.37
C ASP A 32 -3.22 9.83 -6.37
N SER A 33 -4.43 10.04 -5.90
CA SER A 33 -5.67 9.95 -6.68
C SER A 33 -5.90 11.16 -7.58
N GLY A 34 -5.08 12.22 -7.44
CA GLY A 34 -5.00 13.37 -8.34
C GLY A 34 -6.08 14.42 -8.12
N ARG A 35 -6.71 14.46 -6.94
CA ARG A 35 -7.70 15.49 -6.61
C ARG A 35 -7.03 16.87 -6.49
N PRO A 36 -7.71 17.96 -6.90
CA PRO A 36 -9.09 18.02 -7.37
C PRO A 36 -9.27 17.74 -8.87
N ALA A 37 -8.19 17.62 -9.66
CA ALA A 37 -8.26 17.47 -11.11
C ALA A 37 -8.90 16.14 -11.56
N ALA A 38 -8.67 15.06 -10.80
CA ALA A 38 -9.27 13.76 -11.05
C ALA A 38 -10.66 13.63 -10.39
N GLU A 39 -11.65 13.17 -11.14
CA GLU A 39 -13.03 13.04 -10.64
C GLU A 39 -13.35 11.67 -10.03
N ARG A 40 -12.56 10.63 -10.39
CA ARG A 40 -12.80 9.23 -9.98
C ARG A 40 -11.98 8.81 -8.74
N GLY A 41 -10.91 9.54 -8.44
CA GLY A 41 -10.07 9.30 -7.28
C GLY A 41 -10.80 9.60 -5.96
N ARG A 42 -10.85 8.62 -5.04
CA ARG A 42 -11.43 8.79 -3.70
C ARG A 42 -10.40 8.75 -2.57
N TYR A 43 -9.33 7.96 -2.74
CA TYR A 43 -8.36 7.69 -1.70
C TYR A 43 -6.95 7.89 -2.23
N ASP A 44 -6.14 8.62 -1.46
CA ASP A 44 -4.69 8.60 -1.61
C ASP A 44 -4.12 7.55 -0.63
N LEU A 45 -3.13 6.79 -1.08
CA LEU A 45 -2.50 5.75 -0.25
C LEU A 45 -1.02 6.07 -0.02
N LEU A 46 -0.59 5.93 1.22
CA LEU A 46 0.78 6.13 1.66
C LEU A 46 1.26 4.86 2.35
N SER A 47 2.47 4.40 2.04
CA SER A 47 3.10 3.24 2.67
C SER A 47 4.60 3.41 2.78
N ALA A 48 5.22 2.79 3.79
CA ALA A 48 6.66 2.75 4.03
C ALA A 48 7.00 1.59 4.99
N TRP A 49 8.28 1.27 5.12
CA TRP A 49 8.81 0.18 5.94
C TRP A 49 8.23 -1.20 5.56
N PRO A 50 8.49 -1.69 4.34
CA PRO A 50 7.99 -2.99 3.91
C PRO A 50 8.58 -4.12 4.77
N LEU A 51 7.79 -5.17 4.99
CA LEU A 51 8.28 -6.41 5.60
C LEU A 51 9.23 -7.17 4.66
N GLN A 52 9.02 -7.01 3.36
CA GLN A 52 9.80 -7.63 2.30
C GLN A 52 9.74 -6.76 1.04
N GLU A 53 10.87 -6.60 0.36
CA GLU A 53 10.94 -6.04 -0.99
C GLU A 53 10.99 -7.17 -2.02
N LEU A 54 10.16 -7.08 -3.05
CA LEU A 54 10.07 -8.05 -4.13
C LEU A 54 10.48 -7.34 -5.42
N THR A 55 11.60 -7.77 -6.01
CA THR A 55 12.06 -7.34 -7.33
C THR A 55 12.16 -8.55 -8.24
N VAL A 56 12.08 -8.36 -9.55
CA VAL A 56 12.31 -9.42 -10.54
C VAL A 56 13.73 -9.97 -10.33
N ALA A 57 13.86 -11.29 -10.25
CA ALA A 57 15.18 -11.94 -10.13
C ALA A 57 15.85 -12.08 -11.51
N ASP A 58 17.17 -12.25 -11.52
CA ASP A 58 17.90 -12.57 -12.74
C ASP A 58 17.32 -13.84 -13.40
N ASP A 59 17.11 -13.78 -14.71
CA ASP A 59 16.50 -14.84 -15.53
C ASP A 59 15.05 -15.22 -15.16
N GLU A 60 14.37 -14.45 -14.30
CA GLU A 60 12.96 -14.65 -13.99
C GLU A 60 12.06 -14.01 -15.06
N ASN A 61 11.22 -14.82 -15.71
CA ASN A 61 10.22 -14.28 -16.62
C ASN A 61 9.03 -13.67 -15.85
N GLY A 62 8.29 -12.78 -16.52
CA GLY A 62 7.18 -12.06 -15.88
C GLY A 62 6.06 -12.97 -15.32
N ALA A 63 5.81 -14.14 -15.92
CA ALA A 63 4.80 -15.06 -15.42
C ALA A 63 5.23 -15.70 -14.08
N ALA A 64 6.50 -16.09 -13.97
CA ALA A 64 7.10 -16.60 -12.74
C ALA A 64 7.09 -15.51 -11.65
N TYR A 65 7.47 -14.28 -11.99
CA TYR A 65 7.45 -13.16 -11.06
C TYR A 65 6.05 -12.89 -10.50
N LEU A 66 5.03 -12.77 -11.38
CA LEU A 66 3.64 -12.56 -10.96
C LEU A 66 3.12 -13.70 -10.08
N GLN A 67 3.57 -14.93 -10.33
CA GLN A 67 3.21 -16.07 -9.49
C GLN A 67 3.83 -15.93 -8.09
N ARG A 68 5.11 -15.56 -8.01
CA ARG A 68 5.81 -15.31 -6.74
C ARG A 68 5.18 -14.17 -5.95
N LEU A 69 4.72 -13.10 -6.61
CA LEU A 69 3.95 -12.03 -5.96
C LEU A 69 2.66 -12.57 -5.34
N ARG A 70 1.89 -13.37 -6.09
CA ARG A 70 0.65 -13.99 -5.57
C ARG A 70 0.92 -14.89 -4.37
N ASP A 71 1.97 -15.69 -4.41
CA ASP A 71 2.29 -16.61 -3.33
C ASP A 71 2.82 -15.86 -2.08
N SER A 72 3.58 -14.78 -2.28
CA SER A 72 4.00 -13.87 -1.19
C SER A 72 2.79 -13.19 -0.53
N LEU A 73 1.82 -12.72 -1.33
CA LEU A 73 0.59 -12.12 -0.81
C LEU A 73 -0.24 -13.14 -0.01
N LYS A 74 -0.37 -14.38 -0.51
CA LYS A 74 -1.05 -15.46 0.23
C LYS A 74 -0.38 -15.76 1.57
N ALA A 75 0.96 -15.75 1.62
CA ALA A 75 1.72 -16.01 2.83
C ALA A 75 1.50 -14.93 3.92
N LEU A 76 1.22 -13.67 3.54
CA LEU A 76 0.83 -12.62 4.49
C LEU A 76 -0.52 -12.92 5.15
N GLY A 77 -1.40 -13.63 4.46
CA GLY A 77 -2.75 -13.95 4.91
C GLY A 77 -3.72 -12.78 4.80
N THR A 78 -4.98 -13.03 5.16
CA THR A 78 -6.04 -12.02 5.10
C THR A 78 -6.01 -11.14 6.35
N ALA A 79 -5.99 -9.82 6.16
CA ALA A 79 -6.15 -8.86 7.24
C ALA A 79 -7.60 -8.85 7.75
N GLN A 80 -7.77 -8.81 9.07
CA GLN A 80 -9.07 -8.57 9.69
C GLN A 80 -9.25 -7.08 9.91
N LEU A 81 -10.26 -6.50 9.26
CA LEU A 81 -10.64 -5.11 9.46
C LEU A 81 -11.66 -5.02 10.61
N PRO A 82 -11.69 -3.90 11.35
CA PRO A 82 -12.79 -3.58 12.26
C PRO A 82 -14.15 -3.55 11.52
N ASP A 83 -15.21 -3.93 12.22
CA ASP A 83 -16.57 -3.97 11.65
C ASP A 83 -17.00 -2.61 11.08
N GLY A 84 -17.65 -2.63 9.92
CA GLY A 84 -18.13 -1.43 9.22
C GLY A 84 -17.06 -0.59 8.55
N CYS A 85 -15.79 -1.04 8.54
CA CYS A 85 -14.72 -0.33 7.86
C CYS A 85 -14.51 -0.84 6.43
N GLU A 86 -14.66 0.05 5.45
CA GLU A 86 -14.39 -0.22 4.04
C GLU A 86 -13.13 0.52 3.58
N LEU A 87 -11.96 -0.05 3.86
CA LEU A 87 -10.68 0.48 3.36
C LEU A 87 -10.34 -0.15 2.01
N PRO A 88 -9.89 0.63 1.00
CA PRO A 88 -9.46 0.08 -0.28
C PRO A 88 -8.18 -0.75 -0.18
N PHE A 89 -7.40 -0.56 0.89
CA PHE A 89 -6.14 -1.24 1.15
C PHE A 89 -5.92 -1.34 2.66
N ALA A 90 -5.64 -2.54 3.17
CA ALA A 90 -5.40 -2.82 4.59
C ALA A 90 -4.10 -3.64 4.79
N GLY A 91 -3.09 -3.35 3.96
CA GLY A 91 -1.85 -4.12 3.86
C GLY A 91 -1.87 -5.11 2.70
N GLY A 92 -0.69 -5.45 2.19
CA GLY A 92 -0.52 -6.29 1.01
C GLY A 92 0.74 -5.90 0.23
N LEU A 93 0.70 -6.10 -1.09
CA LEU A 93 1.77 -5.70 -1.99
C LEU A 93 1.44 -4.36 -2.64
N ILE A 94 2.40 -3.45 -2.66
CA ILE A 94 2.30 -2.12 -3.29
C ILE A 94 3.68 -1.76 -3.85
N GLY A 95 3.73 -1.11 -5.01
CA GLY A 95 4.98 -0.82 -5.71
C GLY A 95 4.73 -0.35 -7.14
N PHE A 96 5.78 -0.39 -7.96
CA PHE A 96 5.81 0.00 -9.36
C PHE A 96 6.28 -1.14 -10.26
#